data_AF-A0A7S2H8I0-F1
#
_entry.id   AF-A0A7S2H8I0-F1
#
_cell.length_a   1.000
_cell.length_b   1.000
_cell.length_c   1.000
_cell.angle_alpha   90.00
_cell.angle_beta   90.00
_cell.angle_gamma   90.00
#
_symmetry.space_group_name_H-M   'P 1'
#
loop_
_entity.id
_entity.type
_entity.pdbx_description
1 polymer ?
#
loop_
_entity_poly.entity_id
_entity_poly.type
_entity_poly.pdbx_seq_one_letter_code
_entity_poly.pdbx_strand_id
1 'polypeptide(L)'
;WEHVNRENVLFVRFEELKADFNTQLKRIARFLEVELTDCEFSEVTRKCSFEYMKAHQSVFSPPHRGDVQQIRQGQVGSSNVSLSKEDTARLRAAINTQLEARNCSFPFLEYYGGEA
;
A
#
# COMPACT_ATOMS: atom_id res chain seq x y z
N TRP A 1 -7.00 2.76 13.42
CA TRP A 1 -6.18 1.71 14.05
C TRP A 1 -6.94 0.91 15.10
N GLU A 2 -7.95 1.51 15.75
CA GLU A 2 -8.84 0.88 16.74
C GLU A 2 -9.37 -0.53 16.39
N HIS A 3 -9.50 -0.86 15.10
CA HIS A 3 -10.03 -2.16 14.66
C HIS A 3 -8.97 -3.13 14.14
N VAL A 4 -7.68 -2.79 14.22
CA VAL A 4 -6.60 -3.62 13.64
C VAL A 4 -6.53 -5.03 14.26
N ASN A 5 -6.95 -5.17 15.51
CA ASN A 5 -6.95 -6.44 16.24
C ASN A 5 -8.21 -7.28 16.00
N ARG A 6 -9.16 -6.82 15.17
CA ARG A 6 -10.34 -7.63 14.84
C ARG A 6 -9.94 -8.76 13.89
N GLU A 7 -10.47 -9.95 14.11
CA GLU A 7 -10.16 -11.15 13.33
C GLU A 7 -10.48 -10.99 11.83
N ASN A 8 -11.45 -10.14 11.49
CA ASN A 8 -11.87 -9.86 10.12
C ASN A 8 -11.23 -8.59 9.52
N VAL A 9 -10.11 -8.12 10.07
CA VAL A 9 -9.36 -6.98 9.54
C VAL A 9 -7.90 -7.36 9.31
N LEU A 10 -7.45 -7.29 8.06
CA LEU A 10 -6.03 -7.46 7.71
C LEU A 10 -5.40 -6.11 7.36
N PHE A 11 -4.45 -5.67 8.18
CA PHE A 11 -3.61 -4.53 7.83
C PHE A 11 -2.45 -4.96 6.92
N VAL A 12 -2.30 -4.23 5.81
CA VAL A 12 -1.23 -4.43 4.83
C VAL A 12 -0.60 -3.07 4.49
N ARG A 13 0.72 -3.03 4.36
CA ARG A 13 1.42 -1.83 3.88
C ARG A 13 1.76 -1.95 2.41
N PHE A 14 1.61 -0.86 1.68
CA PHE A 14 1.97 -0.81 0.26
C PHE A 14 3.46 -1.12 0.05
N GLU A 15 4.31 -0.65 0.96
CA GLU A 15 5.76 -0.90 0.93
C GLU A 15 6.09 -2.38 1.05
N GLU A 16 5.36 -3.13 1.89
CA GLU A 16 5.53 -4.58 2.05
C GLU A 16 5.08 -5.34 0.81
N LEU A 17 3.95 -4.92 0.23
CA LEU A 17 3.45 -5.48 -1.04
C LEU A 17 4.44 -5.25 -2.18
N LYS A 18 5.13 -4.11 -2.21
CA LYS A 18 6.14 -3.80 -3.21
C LYS A 18 7.46 -4.50 -2.96
N ALA A 19 7.83 -4.75 -1.71
CA ALA A 19 9.06 -5.44 -1.34
C ALA A 19 8.99 -6.96 -1.62
N ASP A 20 7.88 -7.60 -1.24
CA ASP A 20 7.66 -9.03 -1.51
C ASP A 20 6.15 -9.31 -1.68
N PHE A 21 5.69 -9.15 -2.92
CA PHE A 21 4.29 -9.38 -3.27
C PHE A 21 3.85 -10.83 -3.03
N ASN A 22 4.71 -11.81 -3.31
CA ASN A 22 4.34 -13.23 -3.24
C ASN A 22 4.07 -13.65 -1.79
N THR A 23 4.92 -13.23 -0.85
CA THR A 23 4.71 -13.50 0.57
C THR A 23 3.44 -12.81 1.08
N GLN A 24 3.21 -11.56 0.69
CA GLN A 24 1.99 -10.85 1.08
C GLN A 24 0.73 -11.46 0.46
N LEU A 25 0.77 -11.92 -0.79
CA LEU A 25 -0.36 -12.60 -1.44
C LEU A 25 -0.73 -13.89 -0.69
N LYS A 26 0.27 -14.70 -0.27
CA LYS A 26 0.02 -15.89 0.55
C LYS A 26 -0.63 -15.54 1.90
N ARG A 27 -0.19 -14.43 2.52
CA ARG A 27 -0.78 -13.93 3.77
C ARG A 27 -2.23 -13.49 3.58
N ILE A 28 -2.53 -12.79 2.49
CA ILE A 28 -3.88 -12.36 2.13
C ILE A 28 -4.78 -13.57 1.84
N ALA A 29 -4.30 -14.54 1.04
CA ALA A 29 -5.06 -15.75 0.72
C ALA A 29 -5.41 -16.54 1.99
N ARG A 30 -4.46 -16.70 2.92
CA ARG A 30 -4.70 -17.34 4.22
C ARG A 30 -5.75 -16.59 5.05
N PHE A 31 -5.67 -15.26 5.08
CA PHE A 31 -6.64 -14.42 5.80
C PHE A 31 -8.05 -14.52 5.22
N LEU A 32 -8.17 -14.68 3.90
CA LEU A 32 -9.45 -14.88 3.21
C LEU A 32 -9.92 -16.34 3.23
N GLU A 33 -9.15 -17.26 3.84
CA GLU A 33 -9.40 -18.70 3.84
C GLU A 33 -9.54 -19.30 2.43
N VAL A 34 -8.74 -18.80 1.48
CA VAL A 34 -8.70 -19.28 0.09
C VAL A 34 -7.39 -20.01 -0.19
N GLU A 35 -7.51 -21.21 -0.74
CA GLU A 35 -6.38 -21.94 -1.32
C GLU A 35 -6.22 -21.57 -2.80
N LEU A 36 -4.99 -21.27 -3.21
CA LEU A 36 -4.66 -20.97 -4.60
C LEU A 36 -3.80 -22.11 -5.15
N THR A 37 -4.17 -22.63 -6.31
CA THR A 37 -3.29 -23.46 -7.12
C THR A 37 -2.10 -22.64 -7.64
N ASP A 38 -1.03 -23.30 -8.05
CA ASP A 38 0.15 -22.62 -8.63
C ASP A 38 -0.21 -21.76 -9.85
N CYS A 39 -1.19 -22.21 -10.64
CA CYS A 39 -1.69 -21.48 -11.81
C CYS A 39 -2.44 -20.21 -11.39
N GLU A 40 -3.36 -20.32 -10.42
CA GLU A 40 -4.11 -19.16 -9.90
C GLU A 40 -3.18 -18.16 -9.22
N PHE A 41 -2.23 -18.64 -8.42
CA PHE A 41 -1.24 -17.79 -7.79
C PHE A 41 -0.44 -17.00 -8.83
N SER A 42 0.03 -17.67 -9.87
CA SER A 42 0.77 -17.04 -10.97
C SER A 42 -0.08 -16.01 -11.73
N GLU A 43 -1.35 -16.32 -11.99
CA GLU A 43 -2.27 -15.40 -12.65
C GLU A 43 -2.59 -14.18 -11.80
N VAL A 44 -2.80 -14.33 -10.50
CA VAL A 44 -3.01 -13.21 -9.59
C VAL A 44 -1.77 -12.32 -9.55
N THR A 45 -0.58 -12.90 -9.37
CA THR A 45 0.69 -12.14 -9.40
C THR A 45 0.88 -11.39 -10.70
N ARG A 46 0.59 -12.03 -11.85
CA ARG A 46 0.67 -11.38 -13.16
C ARG A 46 -0.34 -10.23 -13.28
N LYS A 47 -1.59 -10.42 -12.89
CA LYS A 47 -2.64 -9.39 -13.00
C LYS A 47 -2.47 -8.24 -12.02
N CYS A 48 -1.86 -8.49 -10.88
CA CYS A 48 -1.52 -7.46 -9.88
C CYS A 48 -0.18 -6.77 -10.16
N SER A 49 0.56 -7.16 -11.21
CA SER A 49 1.77 -6.44 -11.64
C SER A 49 1.45 -5.03 -12.12
N PHE A 50 2.41 -4.11 -11.94
CA PHE A 50 2.23 -2.73 -12.37
C PHE A 50 2.04 -2.65 -13.88
N GLU A 51 2.81 -3.42 -14.64
CA GLU A 51 2.77 -3.49 -16.10
C GLU A 51 1.39 -3.92 -16.59
N TYR A 52 0.84 -4.99 -16.02
CA TYR A 52 -0.50 -5.46 -16.38
C TYR A 52 -1.56 -4.43 -16.00
N MET A 53 -1.55 -3.93 -14.77
CA MET A 53 -2.53 -2.94 -14.32
C MET A 53 -2.48 -1.65 -15.14
N LYS A 54 -1.27 -1.20 -15.52
CA LYS A 54 -1.07 0.00 -16.36
C LYS A 54 -1.62 -0.22 -17.77
N ALA A 55 -1.37 -1.38 -18.38
CA ALA A 55 -1.90 -1.73 -19.69
C ALA A 55 -3.44 -1.84 -19.68
N HIS A 56 -4.04 -2.21 -18.55
CA HIS A 56 -5.49 -2.38 -18.39
C HIS A 56 -6.13 -1.21 -17.62
N GLN A 57 -5.50 -0.03 -17.57
CA GLN A 57 -5.95 1.06 -16.68
C GLN A 57 -7.39 1.52 -16.88
N SER A 58 -7.97 1.30 -18.06
CA SER A 58 -9.37 1.65 -18.38
C SER A 58 -10.37 0.92 -17.49
N VAL A 59 -10.06 -0.31 -17.03
CA VAL A 59 -10.95 -1.06 -16.12
C VAL A 59 -11.05 -0.44 -14.72
N PHE A 60 -10.10 0.44 -14.38
CA PHE A 60 -10.07 1.16 -13.10
C PHE A 60 -10.57 2.60 -13.24
N SER A 61 -10.99 3.03 -14.43
CA SER A 61 -11.47 4.40 -14.64
C SER A 61 -12.88 4.56 -14.06
N PRO A 62 -13.16 5.68 -13.35
CA PRO A 62 -14.50 5.93 -12.84
C PRO A 62 -15.50 6.07 -14.01
N PRO A 63 -16.72 5.51 -13.88
CA PRO A 63 -17.69 5.44 -14.98
C PRO A 63 -18.14 6.81 -15.52
N HIS A 64 -17.86 7.92 -14.82
CA HIS A 64 -18.30 9.27 -15.18
C HIS A 64 -17.17 10.25 -15.49
N ARG A 65 -15.91 9.80 -15.52
CA ARG A 65 -14.74 10.69 -15.72
C ARG A 65 -13.96 10.44 -17.01
N GLY A 66 -14.41 9.53 -17.87
CA GLY A 66 -13.69 9.11 -19.07
C GLY A 66 -12.38 8.39 -18.73
N ASP A 67 -11.54 8.16 -19.74
CA ASP A 67 -10.23 7.53 -19.54
C ASP A 67 -9.31 8.47 -18.76
N VAL A 68 -9.07 8.12 -17.50
CA VAL A 68 -8.16 8.84 -16.60
C VAL A 68 -6.98 7.95 -16.24
N GLN A 69 -5.78 8.51 -16.26
CA GLN A 69 -4.59 7.78 -15.86
C GLN A 69 -4.57 7.56 -14.33
N GLN A 70 -5.20 6.48 -13.86
CA GLN A 70 -5.25 6.12 -12.43
C GLN A 70 -3.94 5.46 -11.95
N ILE A 71 -3.36 4.60 -12.78
CA ILE A 71 -2.12 3.90 -12.46
C ILE A 71 -0.94 4.76 -12.89
N ARG A 72 -0.27 5.45 -11.95
CA ARG A 72 0.78 6.44 -12.26
C ARG A 72 2.19 5.84 -12.35
N GLN A 73 2.78 5.51 -11.19
CA GLN A 73 4.18 5.05 -11.06
C GLN A 73 4.32 3.69 -10.35
N GLY A 74 3.43 3.35 -9.40
CA GLY A 74 3.46 2.03 -8.73
C GLY A 74 4.72 1.75 -7.90
N GLN A 75 5.37 2.80 -7.39
CA GLN A 75 6.65 2.76 -6.70
C GLN A 75 6.57 3.39 -5.31
N VAL A 76 7.47 2.96 -4.42
CA VAL A 76 7.69 3.54 -3.09
C VAL A 76 8.75 4.63 -3.19
N GLY A 77 8.63 5.69 -2.39
CA GLY A 77 9.69 6.69 -2.24
C GLY A 77 9.66 7.86 -3.25
N SER A 78 8.66 7.94 -4.13
CA SER A 78 8.54 9.07 -5.08
C SER A 78 8.41 10.44 -4.40
N SER A 79 7.98 10.49 -3.14
CA SER A 79 7.93 11.72 -2.33
C SER A 79 9.31 12.34 -2.09
N ASN A 80 10.38 11.52 -2.03
CA ASN A 80 11.75 11.99 -1.80
C ASN A 80 12.29 12.82 -2.98
N VAL A 81 11.63 12.74 -4.14
CA VAL A 81 11.96 13.53 -5.33
C VAL A 81 11.36 14.94 -5.24
N SER A 82 10.32 15.16 -4.44
CA SER A 82 9.55 16.40 -4.41
C SER A 82 9.67 17.20 -3.11
N LEU A 83 10.07 16.57 -2.01
CA LEU A 83 10.22 17.22 -0.71
C LEU A 83 11.68 17.25 -0.29
N SER A 84 12.11 18.36 0.32
CA SER A 84 13.41 18.42 0.97
C SER A 84 13.47 17.48 2.19
N LYS A 85 14.67 17.12 2.66
CA LYS A 85 14.84 16.33 3.88
C LYS A 85 14.23 17.03 5.10
N GLU A 86 14.37 18.35 5.18
CA GLU A 86 13.78 19.17 6.24
C GLU A 86 12.25 19.16 6.19
N ASP A 87 11.65 19.38 5.03
CA ASP A 87 10.19 19.34 4.88
C ASP A 87 9.61 17.96 5.19
N THR A 88 10.33 16.90 4.78
CA THR A 88 9.98 15.52 5.09
C THR A 88 10.01 15.26 6.59
N ALA A 89 11.05 15.71 7.28
CA ALA A 89 11.16 15.59 8.74
C ALA A 89 10.05 16.37 9.45
N ARG A 90 9.79 17.61 9.02
CA ARG A 90 8.71 18.46 9.57
C ARG A 90 7.33 17.81 9.37
N LEU A 91 7.06 17.25 8.20
CA LEU A 91 5.81 16.57 7.91
C LEU A 91 5.62 15.32 8.76
N ARG A 92 6.65 14.48 8.88
CA ARG A 92 6.61 13.26 9.72
C ARG A 92 6.37 13.59 11.19
N ALA A 93 7.06 14.60 11.73
CA ALA A 93 6.83 15.07 13.09
C ALA A 93 5.39 15.55 13.29
N ALA A 94 4.87 16.37 12.36
CA ALA A 94 3.49 16.86 12.42
C ALA A 94 2.47 15.71 12.37
N ILE A 95 2.67 14.70 11.51
CA ILE A 95 1.80 13.52 11.44
C ILE A 95 1.80 12.78 12.78
N ASN A 96 2.97 12.52 13.36
CA ASN A 96 3.07 11.80 14.63
C ASN A 96 2.36 12.54 15.77
N THR A 97 2.60 13.85 15.91
CA THR A 97 1.89 14.68 16.90
C THR A 97 0.37 14.62 16.72
N GLN A 98 -0.11 14.63 15.47
CA GLN A 98 -1.54 14.55 15.17
C GLN A 98 -2.15 13.17 15.47
N LEU A 99 -1.37 12.09 15.35
CA LEU A 99 -1.79 10.74 15.74
C LEU A 99 -1.86 10.60 17.26
N GLU A 100 -0.85 11.10 17.98
CA GLU A 100 -0.81 11.13 19.45
C GLU A 100 -1.98 11.92 20.02
N ALA A 101 -2.25 13.12 19.50
CA ALA A 101 -3.38 13.95 19.91
C ALA A 101 -4.75 13.27 19.72
N ARG A 102 -4.84 12.29 18.83
CA ARG A 102 -6.06 11.49 18.58
C ARG A 102 -6.06 10.16 19.33
N ASN A 103 -5.07 9.90 20.19
CA ASN A 103 -4.87 8.61 20.87
C ASN A 103 -4.81 7.42 19.87
N CYS A 104 -4.26 7.64 18.68
CA CYS A 104 -4.12 6.59 17.67
C CYS A 104 -2.83 5.80 17.91
N SER A 105 -2.94 4.52 18.26
CA SER A 105 -1.78 3.64 18.51
C SER A 105 -1.12 3.07 17.24
N PHE A 106 -1.30 3.72 16.08
CA PHE A 106 -0.61 3.34 14.86
C PHE A 106 0.89 3.66 14.99
N PRO A 107 1.81 2.68 14.83
CA PRO A 107 3.24 2.89 15.06
C PRO A 107 3.91 3.60 13.86
N PHE A 108 3.51 4.85 13.61
CA PHE A 108 3.94 5.61 12.43
C PHE A 108 5.46 5.76 12.34
N LEU A 109 6.13 6.09 13.45
CA LEU A 109 7.58 6.29 13.45
C LEU A 109 8.38 4.99 13.29
N GLU A 110 7.83 3.84 13.68
CA GLU A 110 8.48 2.55 13.42
C GLU A 110 8.52 2.26 11.92
N TYR A 111 7.45 2.62 11.20
CA TYR A 111 7.36 2.38 9.76
C TYR A 111 7.99 3.48 8.90
N TYR A 112 7.96 4.72 9.37
CA TYR A 112 8.26 5.90 8.55
C TYR A 112 9.26 6.87 9.21
N GLY A 113 9.81 6.54 10.38
CA GLY A 113 10.73 7.40 11.13
C GLY A 113 12.20 7.32 10.69
N GLY A 114 12.57 6.34 9.86
CA GLY A 114 13.94 6.19 9.35
C GLY A 114 14.40 7.38 8.48
N GLU A 115 15.71 7.61 8.41
CA GLU A 115 16.28 8.66 7.54
C GLU A 115 15.93 8.40 6.06
N ALA A 116 15.65 9.49 5.35
CA ALA A 116 15.34 9.49 3.91
C ALA A 116 16.59 9.56 3.04
#